data_AF-A0AAN8X7M1-F1
#
_entry.id   AF-A0AAN8X7M1-F1
#
_cell.length_a   1.000
_cell.length_b   1.000
_cell.length_c   1.000
_cell.angle_alpha   90.00
_cell.angle_beta   90.00
_cell.angle_gamma   90.00
#
_symmetry.space_group_name_H-M   'P 1'
#
loop_
_entity.id
_entity.type
_entity.pdbx_description
1 polymer ?
#
loop_
_entity_poly.entity_id
_entity_poly.type
_entity_poly.pdbx_seq_one_letter_code
_entity_poly.pdbx_strand_id
1 'polypeptide(L)'
;MLVYKGVATQGYLQPRYLGSFDIVITTYETLSRELNYVDLPHSNSHAGRRFRFPKRFMATPSPLPCVEWWRVCLDEAQMVECTTTKTAEMALRLAATNRWCVTGTPIQKTINDLQGLLMFLGVDPYWVPQWWQLCLYDPYCYGVKEPMHKLIAQYLWRTAKKDVIHQIDIPHQREE
;
A
#
# COMPACT_ATOMS: atom_id res chain seq x y z
N MET A 1 -18.58 5.70 9.50
CA MET A 1 -17.81 4.66 8.77
C MET A 1 -18.49 4.36 7.44
N LEU A 2 -17.74 4.28 6.35
CA LEU A 2 -18.24 3.94 5.01
C LEU A 2 -17.49 2.71 4.47
N VAL A 3 -18.20 1.79 3.82
CA VAL A 3 -17.58 0.71 3.03
C VAL A 3 -17.63 1.09 1.55
N TYR A 4 -16.47 1.43 0.99
CA TYR A 4 -16.30 1.82 -0.40
C TYR A 4 -16.22 0.58 -1.29
N LYS A 5 -17.16 0.43 -2.23
CA LYS A 5 -17.25 -0.72 -3.15
C LYS A 5 -16.66 -0.48 -4.54
N GLY A 6 -16.18 0.72 -4.82
CA GLY A 6 -15.61 1.10 -6.12
C GLY A 6 -16.62 1.71 -7.08
N VAL A 7 -16.11 2.51 -8.03
CA VAL A 7 -16.91 3.24 -9.01
C VAL A 7 -17.76 2.29 -9.86
N ALA A 8 -17.23 1.12 -10.21
CA ALA A 8 -17.93 0.11 -10.99
C ALA A 8 -19.21 -0.42 -10.32
N THR A 9 -19.23 -0.50 -8.98
CA THR A 9 -20.29 -1.18 -8.22
C THR A 9 -21.29 -0.20 -7.61
N GLN A 10 -20.83 0.93 -7.08
CA GLN A 10 -21.69 1.90 -6.39
C GLN A 10 -21.85 3.23 -7.15
N GLY A 11 -21.19 3.37 -8.31
CA GLY A 11 -21.13 4.61 -9.05
C GLY A 11 -20.12 5.61 -8.48
N TYR A 12 -20.10 6.81 -9.07
CA TYR A 12 -19.24 7.90 -8.63
C TYR A 12 -19.68 8.43 -7.27
N LEU A 13 -18.75 8.48 -6.32
CA LEU A 13 -18.92 9.24 -5.08
C LEU A 13 -18.10 10.52 -5.17
N GLN A 14 -18.70 11.64 -4.80
CA GLN A 14 -17.95 12.89 -4.75
C GLN A 14 -16.85 12.80 -3.69
N PRO A 15 -15.61 13.27 -3.97
CA PRO A 15 -14.51 13.25 -3.01
C PRO A 15 -14.85 13.93 -1.67
N ARG A 16 -15.64 15.02 -1.70
CA ARG A 16 -16.12 15.71 -0.48
C ARG A 16 -17.02 14.83 0.39
N TYR A 17 -17.86 14.00 -0.24
CA TYR A 17 -18.71 13.06 0.48
C TYR A 17 -17.88 11.90 1.04
N LEU A 18 -16.87 11.41 0.32
CA LEU A 18 -15.93 10.42 0.84
C LEU A 18 -15.15 10.96 2.05
N GLY A 19 -14.67 12.20 1.95
CA GLY A 19 -13.94 12.88 3.01
C GLY A 19 -14.80 13.34 4.20
N SER A 20 -16.13 13.23 4.16
CA SER A 20 -16.98 13.53 5.32
C SER A 20 -17.08 12.38 6.31
N PHE A 21 -16.52 11.21 5.99
CA PHE A 21 -16.49 10.07 6.91
C PHE A 21 -15.13 9.97 7.62
N ASP A 22 -15.14 9.66 8.90
CA ASP A 22 -13.90 9.47 9.69
C ASP A 22 -13.11 8.23 9.23
N ILE A 23 -13.81 7.19 8.77
CA ILE A 23 -13.23 5.91 8.35
C ILE A 23 -13.91 5.44 7.07
N VAL A 24 -13.10 5.14 6.06
CA VAL A 24 -13.50 4.51 4.80
C VAL A 24 -12.75 3.19 4.66
N ILE A 25 -13.50 2.10 4.48
CA ILE A 25 -12.96 0.74 4.31
C ILE A 25 -13.19 0.29 2.88
N THR A 26 -12.17 -0.30 2.25
CA THR A 26 -12.26 -0.90 0.91
C THR A 26 -11.51 -2.23 0.91
N THR A 27 -11.74 -3.06 -0.12
CA THR A 27 -10.98 -4.30 -0.34
C THR A 27 -9.84 -4.06 -1.32
N TYR A 28 -8.83 -4.94 -1.28
CA TYR A 28 -7.75 -4.95 -2.29
C TYR A 28 -8.25 -5.19 -3.70
N GLU A 29 -9.29 -6.01 -3.87
CA GLU A 29 -9.91 -6.24 -5.17
C GLU A 29 -10.54 -4.97 -5.73
N THR A 30 -11.30 -4.24 -4.89
CA THR A 30 -11.85 -2.94 -5.28
C THR A 30 -10.72 -1.97 -5.60
N LEU A 31 -9.69 -1.87 -4.76
CA LEU A 31 -8.55 -0.98 -4.98
C LEU A 31 -7.83 -1.26 -6.31
N SER A 32 -7.61 -2.53 -6.65
CA SER A 32 -7.02 -2.95 -7.93
C SER A 32 -7.86 -2.53 -9.14
N ARG A 33 -9.19 -2.62 -9.03
CA ARG A 33 -10.13 -2.22 -10.09
C ARG A 33 -10.18 -0.70 -10.25
N GLU A 34 -10.04 0.05 -9.15
CA GLU A 34 -10.06 1.52 -9.13
C GLU A 34 -8.94 2.14 -9.98
N LEU A 35 -7.81 1.46 -10.13
CA LEU A 35 -6.71 1.91 -10.97
C LEU A 35 -7.14 2.17 -12.44
N ASN A 36 -8.12 1.41 -12.94
CA ASN A 36 -8.65 1.61 -14.30
C ASN A 36 -9.39 2.94 -14.48
N TYR A 37 -9.69 3.64 -13.38
CA TYR A 37 -10.39 4.92 -13.33
C TYR A 37 -9.46 6.10 -12.95
N VAL A 38 -8.15 5.90 -12.83
CA VAL A 38 -7.20 7.00 -12.53
C VAL A 38 -6.63 7.62 -13.81
N ASP A 39 -6.06 6.81 -14.72
CA ASP A 39 -5.45 7.29 -15.97
C ASP A 39 -6.44 7.31 -17.13
N LEU A 40 -7.53 8.07 -16.98
CA LEU A 40 -8.57 8.12 -18.00
C LEU A 40 -8.08 8.93 -19.23
N PRO A 41 -8.29 8.44 -20.46
CA PRO A 41 -7.74 9.01 -21.72
C PRO A 41 -8.19 10.42 -22.11
N HIS A 42 -8.83 11.17 -21.21
CA HIS A 42 -9.25 12.55 -21.43
C HIS A 42 -8.45 13.55 -20.59
N SER A 43 -7.57 13.09 -19.68
CA SER A 43 -6.54 13.96 -19.12
C SER A 43 -5.44 14.14 -20.16
N ASN A 44 -5.00 15.38 -20.37
CA ASN A 44 -3.85 15.76 -21.22
C ASN A 44 -2.51 15.18 -20.74
N SER A 45 -2.51 14.08 -19.99
CA SER A 45 -1.34 13.36 -19.52
C SER A 45 -0.72 12.56 -20.66
N HIS A 46 0.56 12.84 -20.95
CA HIS A 46 1.39 12.10 -21.92
C HIS A 46 1.50 10.58 -21.66
N ALA A 47 1.06 10.10 -20.49
CA ALA A 47 1.17 8.71 -20.05
C ALA A 47 -0.08 7.85 -20.30
N GLY A 48 -1.18 8.41 -20.81
CA GLY A 48 -2.42 7.66 -21.01
C GLY A 48 -2.37 6.68 -22.19
N ARG A 49 -2.96 5.48 -22.02
CA ARG A 49 -3.23 4.56 -23.14
C ARG A 49 -4.15 5.25 -24.16
N ARG A 50 -3.60 5.66 -25.30
CA ARG A 50 -4.37 6.25 -26.41
C ARG A 50 -5.35 5.21 -26.96
N PHE A 51 -6.65 5.46 -26.79
CA PHE A 51 -7.65 4.64 -27.47
C PHE A 51 -7.64 4.96 -28.97
N ARG A 52 -7.84 3.92 -29.79
CA ARG A 52 -7.97 4.04 -31.26
C ARG A 52 -9.16 4.92 -31.67
N PHE A 53 -10.14 5.07 -30.78
CA PHE A 53 -11.31 5.92 -30.95
C PHE A 53 -11.56 6.73 -29.66
N PRO A 54 -11.90 8.03 -29.76
CA PRO A 54 -12.27 8.82 -28.60
C PRO A 54 -13.54 8.24 -27.97
N LYS A 55 -13.55 8.09 -26.64
CA LYS A 55 -14.78 7.69 -25.95
C LYS A 55 -15.79 8.82 -26.07
N ARG A 56 -17.02 8.47 -26.48
CA ARG A 56 -18.13 9.41 -26.71
C ARG A 56 -18.67 10.03 -25.42
N PHE A 57 -18.26 9.51 -24.26
CA PHE A 57 -18.66 9.96 -22.93
C PHE A 57 -17.44 10.12 -22.01
N MET A 58 -17.49 11.15 -21.16
CA MET A 58 -16.48 11.39 -20.12
C MET A 58 -16.40 10.18 -19.19
N ALA A 59 -15.21 9.61 -19.06
CA ALA A 59 -15.02 8.51 -18.14
C ALA A 59 -14.98 9.05 -16.70
N THR A 60 -15.67 8.35 -15.79
CA THR A 60 -15.77 8.73 -14.38
C THR A 60 -14.45 8.43 -13.66
N PRO A 61 -13.73 9.42 -13.11
CA PRO A 61 -12.49 9.16 -12.39
C PRO A 61 -12.71 8.48 -11.04
N SER A 62 -11.71 7.75 -10.56
CA SER A 62 -11.70 7.25 -9.18
C SER A 62 -11.64 8.46 -8.24
N PRO A 63 -12.52 8.54 -7.23
CA PRO A 63 -12.48 9.63 -6.26
C PRO A 63 -11.40 9.44 -5.18
N LEU A 64 -10.82 8.24 -5.04
CA LEU A 64 -9.88 7.92 -3.95
C LEU A 64 -8.58 8.77 -3.98
N PRO A 65 -7.95 9.02 -5.14
CA PRO A 65 -6.76 9.89 -5.22
C PRO A 65 -7.09 11.38 -5.05
N CYS A 66 -8.36 11.77 -5.15
CA CYS A 66 -8.81 13.16 -5.01
C CYS A 66 -9.06 13.56 -3.55
N VAL A 67 -8.92 12.63 -2.61
CA VAL A 67 -9.02 12.87 -1.18
C VAL A 67 -7.62 12.83 -0.59
N GLU A 68 -7.29 13.84 0.21
CA GLU A 68 -6.05 13.87 0.98
C GLU A 68 -6.29 13.16 2.32
N TRP A 69 -5.85 11.91 2.41
CA TRP A 69 -6.11 11.06 3.57
C TRP A 69 -5.18 11.43 4.72
N TRP A 70 -5.71 11.54 5.93
CA TRP A 70 -4.85 11.68 7.10
C TRP A 70 -4.00 10.42 7.33
N ARG A 71 -4.58 9.24 7.10
CA ARG A 71 -3.89 7.96 7.21
C ARG A 71 -4.42 6.93 6.21
N VAL A 72 -3.52 6.15 5.62
CA VAL A 72 -3.84 4.91 4.89
C VAL A 72 -3.22 3.74 5.62
N CYS A 73 -4.04 2.75 5.96
CA CYS A 73 -3.62 1.51 6.62
C CYS A 73 -3.82 0.33 5.66
N LEU A 74 -2.78 -0.47 5.46
CA LEU A 74 -2.85 -1.72 4.73
C LEU A 74 -2.79 -2.88 5.70
N ASP A 75 -3.88 -3.66 5.76
CA ASP A 75 -3.93 -4.90 6.52
C ASP A 75 -3.45 -6.07 5.66
N GLU A 76 -2.75 -7.02 6.25
CA GLU A 76 -1.97 -8.04 5.53
C GLU A 76 -1.13 -7.39 4.40
N ALA A 77 -0.34 -6.38 4.76
CA ALA A 77 0.41 -5.52 3.84
C ALA A 77 1.33 -6.28 2.87
N GLN A 78 1.66 -7.54 3.17
CA GLN A 78 2.36 -8.42 2.24
C GLN A 78 1.65 -8.56 0.88
N MET A 79 0.34 -8.33 0.82
CA MET A 79 -0.46 -8.34 -0.41
C MET A 79 -0.07 -7.23 -1.41
N VAL A 80 0.67 -6.20 -0.97
CA VAL A 80 1.09 -5.06 -1.80
C VAL A 80 2.61 -4.91 -1.93
N GLU A 81 3.40 -5.88 -1.45
CA GLU A 81 4.87 -5.85 -1.52
C GLU A 81 5.38 -5.71 -2.96
N CYS A 82 4.68 -6.33 -3.91
CA CYS A 82 5.06 -6.24 -5.30
C CYS A 82 4.48 -4.96 -5.93
N THR A 83 5.36 -3.97 -6.10
CA THR A 83 5.08 -2.64 -6.68
C THR A 83 4.53 -2.69 -8.10
N THR A 84 4.67 -3.81 -8.81
CA THR A 84 4.10 -4.00 -10.16
C THR A 84 2.62 -4.42 -10.14
N THR A 85 2.08 -4.80 -8.98
CA THR A 85 0.67 -5.14 -8.87
C THR A 85 -0.19 -3.88 -8.97
N LYS A 86 -1.34 -3.98 -9.65
CA LYS A 86 -2.30 -2.87 -9.75
C LYS A 86 -2.73 -2.34 -8.39
N THR A 87 -2.82 -3.23 -7.40
CA THR A 87 -3.17 -2.91 -6.02
C THR A 87 -2.10 -2.03 -5.38
N ALA A 88 -0.82 -2.41 -5.47
CA ALA A 88 0.29 -1.63 -4.94
C ALA A 88 0.39 -0.28 -5.65
N GLU A 89 0.26 -0.27 -6.98
CA GLU A 89 0.26 0.96 -7.78
C GLU A 89 -0.87 1.91 -7.34
N MET A 90 -2.10 1.42 -7.19
CA MET A 90 -3.20 2.24 -6.71
C MET A 90 -2.98 2.75 -5.28
N ALA A 91 -2.45 1.92 -4.38
CA ALA A 91 -2.14 2.30 -3.01
C ALA A 91 -1.09 3.42 -2.93
N LEU A 92 -0.09 3.40 -3.82
CA LEU A 92 0.91 4.46 -3.95
C LEU A 92 0.32 5.78 -4.45
N ARG A 93 -0.73 5.73 -5.29
CA ARG A 93 -1.40 6.93 -5.82
C ARG A 93 -2.33 7.63 -4.83
N LEU A 94 -2.68 7.00 -3.71
CA LEU A 94 -3.46 7.65 -2.66
C LEU A 94 -2.61 8.75 -2.02
N ALA A 95 -3.12 9.98 -1.94
CA ALA A 95 -2.48 11.04 -1.19
C ALA A 95 -2.70 10.80 0.31
N ALA A 96 -1.63 10.70 1.10
CA ALA A 96 -1.74 10.42 2.52
C ALA A 96 -0.62 11.06 3.34
N THR A 97 -0.96 11.62 4.51
CA THR A 97 0.04 12.15 5.46
C THR A 97 0.73 11.02 6.23
N ASN A 98 -0.03 10.02 6.68
CA ASN A 98 0.48 8.88 7.44
C ASN A 98 0.19 7.57 6.70
N ARG A 99 1.13 6.63 6.71
CA ARG A 99 0.98 5.35 6.03
C ARG A 99 1.43 4.22 6.92
N TRP A 100 0.56 3.25 7.15
CA TRP A 100 0.82 2.11 8.03
C TRP A 100 0.67 0.79 7.27
N CYS A 101 1.64 -0.09 7.47
CA CYS A 101 1.57 -1.48 7.06
C CYS A 101 1.34 -2.35 8.30
N VAL A 102 0.28 -3.14 8.30
CA VAL A 102 -0.04 -4.12 9.34
C VAL A 102 0.10 -5.50 8.72
N THR A 103 0.99 -6.32 9.27
CA THR A 103 1.28 -7.66 8.75
C THR A 103 1.96 -8.52 9.81
N GLY A 104 1.60 -9.81 9.87
CA GLY A 104 2.33 -10.80 10.67
C GLY A 104 3.60 -11.33 10.00
N THR A 105 3.72 -11.15 8.68
CA THR A 105 4.74 -11.76 7.80
C THR A 105 5.28 -10.73 6.81
N PRO A 106 6.02 -9.69 7.27
CA PRO A 106 6.54 -8.61 6.41
C PRO A 106 7.59 -9.04 5.36
N ILE A 107 7.99 -10.30 5.38
CA ILE A 107 8.92 -10.91 4.43
C ILE A 107 8.34 -12.27 4.09
N GLN A 108 7.95 -12.49 2.84
CA GLN A 108 7.39 -13.76 2.40
C GLN A 108 8.39 -14.59 1.60
N LYS A 109 9.01 -13.97 0.60
CA LYS A 109 9.87 -14.62 -0.40
C LYS A 109 11.30 -14.17 -0.25
N THR A 110 11.54 -12.86 -0.22
CA THR A 110 12.88 -12.30 -0.28
C THR A 110 12.98 -11.03 0.55
N ILE A 111 14.20 -10.63 0.93
CA ILE A 111 14.43 -9.37 1.62
C ILE A 111 13.94 -8.14 0.80
N ASN A 112 13.80 -8.28 -0.53
CA ASN A 112 13.25 -7.22 -1.39
C ASN A 112 11.77 -6.95 -1.15
N ASP A 113 11.05 -7.86 -0.49
CA ASP A 113 9.66 -7.64 -0.08
C ASP A 113 9.57 -6.40 0.83
N LEU A 114 10.59 -6.18 1.67
CA LEU A 114 10.72 -4.97 2.50
C LEU A 114 10.79 -3.70 1.67
N GLN A 115 11.43 -3.73 0.49
CA GLN A 115 11.56 -2.55 -0.37
C GLN A 115 10.19 -2.04 -0.83
N GLY A 116 9.29 -2.95 -1.17
CA GLY A 116 7.91 -2.61 -1.54
C GLY A 116 7.15 -1.95 -0.40
N LEU A 117 7.30 -2.49 0.82
CA LEU A 117 6.71 -1.90 2.03
C LEU A 117 7.29 -0.51 2.31
N LEU A 118 8.61 -0.33 2.21
CA LEU A 118 9.28 0.97 2.41
C LEU A 118 8.86 2.00 1.36
N MET A 119 8.66 1.57 0.11
CA MET A 119 8.13 2.43 -0.95
C MET A 119 6.72 2.90 -0.59
N PHE A 120 5.84 2.00 -0.14
CA PHE A 120 4.52 2.40 0.33
C PHE A 120 4.60 3.33 1.53
N LEU A 121 5.42 3.03 2.54
CA LEU A 121 5.59 3.86 3.73
C LEU A 121 6.20 5.24 3.45
N GLY A 122 6.85 5.41 2.30
CA GLY A 122 7.48 6.67 1.91
C GLY A 122 8.82 6.93 2.62
N VAL A 123 9.58 5.87 2.90
CA VAL A 123 10.83 5.98 3.67
C VAL A 123 11.97 6.46 2.77
N ASP A 124 12.36 7.71 2.89
CA ASP A 124 13.51 8.28 2.20
C ASP A 124 14.84 7.80 2.82
N PRO A 125 15.90 7.54 2.03
CA PRO A 125 15.94 7.48 0.56
C PRO A 125 15.55 6.11 -0.01
N TYR A 126 15.19 5.15 0.85
CA TYR A 126 15.08 3.73 0.52
C TYR A 126 13.81 3.34 -0.26
N TRP A 127 12.84 4.25 -0.37
CA TRP A 127 11.73 4.14 -1.33
C TRP A 127 12.21 4.12 -2.78
N VAL A 128 13.42 4.63 -3.06
CA VAL A 128 14.05 4.59 -4.38
C VAL A 128 14.82 3.28 -4.50
N PRO A 129 14.51 2.42 -5.51
CA PRO A 129 15.14 1.11 -5.66
C PRO A 129 16.68 1.14 -5.71
N GLN A 130 17.27 2.18 -6.30
CA GLN A 130 18.71 2.33 -6.43
C GLN A 130 19.39 2.54 -5.06
N TRP A 131 18.81 3.37 -4.19
CA TRP A 131 19.34 3.60 -2.85
C TRP A 131 19.12 2.40 -1.94
N TRP A 132 17.99 1.71 -2.07
CA TRP A 132 17.79 0.40 -1.43
C TRP A 132 18.89 -0.58 -1.82
N GLN A 133 19.15 -0.73 -3.12
CA GLN A 133 20.13 -1.69 -3.64
C GLN A 133 21.53 -1.40 -3.08
N LEU A 134 22.03 -0.18 -3.28
CA LEU A 134 23.42 0.17 -2.98
C LEU A 134 23.70 0.31 -1.48
N CYS A 135 22.74 0.83 -0.70
CA CYS A 135 22.99 1.15 0.71
C CYS A 135 22.51 0.07 1.68
N LEU A 136 21.60 -0.81 1.27
CA LEU A 136 21.00 -1.80 2.17
C LEU A 136 21.16 -3.22 1.63
N TYR A 137 20.67 -3.51 0.43
CA TYR A 137 20.65 -4.87 -0.11
C TYR A 137 22.05 -5.43 -0.39
N ASP A 138 22.85 -4.72 -1.20
CA ASP A 138 24.20 -5.19 -1.57
C ASP A 138 25.10 -5.34 -0.34
N PRO A 139 25.20 -4.35 0.58
CA PRO A 139 25.97 -4.50 1.82
C PRO A 139 25.50 -5.70 2.65
N TYR A 140 24.19 -5.91 2.76
CA TYR A 140 23.62 -7.04 3.48
C TYR A 140 24.04 -8.38 2.85
N CYS A 141 24.03 -8.48 1.52
CA CYS A 141 24.52 -9.66 0.79
C CYS A 141 26.02 -9.90 0.99
N TYR A 142 26.83 -8.85 1.12
CA TYR A 142 28.26 -8.93 1.43
C TYR A 142 28.57 -9.12 2.92
N GLY A 143 27.56 -9.23 3.78
CA GLY A 143 27.71 -9.53 5.21
C GLY A 143 27.71 -8.32 6.14
N VAL A 144 27.60 -7.09 5.61
CA VAL A 144 27.45 -5.86 6.39
C VAL A 144 25.98 -5.64 6.70
N LYS A 145 25.54 -6.08 7.89
CA LYS A 145 24.10 -6.17 8.24
C LYS A 145 23.59 -4.97 9.03
N GLU A 146 24.49 -4.19 9.62
CA GLU A 146 24.19 -3.08 10.52
C GLU A 146 23.23 -2.05 9.89
N PRO A 147 23.40 -1.60 8.63
CA PRO A 147 22.49 -0.64 8.02
C PRO A 147 21.05 -1.17 7.93
N MET A 148 20.90 -2.43 7.50
CA MET A 148 19.61 -3.09 7.39
C MET A 148 18.93 -3.26 8.74
N HIS A 149 19.67 -3.72 9.75
CA HIS A 149 19.13 -3.89 11.11
C HIS A 149 18.70 -2.56 11.73
N LYS A 150 19.49 -1.49 11.55
CA LYS A 150 19.15 -0.15 12.03
C LYS A 150 17.87 0.37 11.39
N LEU A 151 17.72 0.17 10.08
CA LEU A 151 16.50 0.53 9.36
C LEU A 151 15.29 -0.22 9.89
N ILE A 152 15.38 -1.55 9.98
CA ILE A 152 14.28 -2.39 10.46
C ILE A 152 13.90 -1.98 11.88
N ALA A 153 14.87 -1.74 12.76
CA ALA A 153 14.60 -1.29 14.14
C ALA A 153 13.89 0.08 14.22
N GLN A 154 14.10 0.95 13.22
CA GLN A 154 13.47 2.27 13.18
C GLN A 154 12.03 2.24 12.65
N TYR A 155 11.73 1.36 11.68
CA TYR A 155 10.47 1.37 10.95
C TYR A 155 9.56 0.15 11.20
N LEU A 156 10.09 -0.94 11.75
CA LEU A 156 9.34 -2.16 12.02
C LEU A 156 9.23 -2.38 13.54
N TRP A 157 7.99 -2.39 14.02
CA TRP A 157 7.68 -2.87 15.36
C TRP A 157 7.15 -4.31 15.28
N ARG A 158 7.81 -5.25 15.97
CA ARG A 158 7.38 -6.65 16.01
C ARG A 158 7.52 -7.22 17.41
N THR A 159 6.45 -7.81 17.92
CA THR A 159 6.39 -8.55 19.19
C THR A 159 5.99 -9.99 18.90
N ALA A 160 6.65 -10.98 19.52
CA ALA A 160 6.22 -12.36 19.43
C ALA A 160 5.33 -12.72 20.63
N LYS A 161 4.41 -13.68 20.45
CA LYS A 161 3.53 -14.15 21.54
C LYS A 161 4.31 -14.55 22.80
N LYS A 162 5.46 -15.20 22.63
CA LYS A 162 6.37 -15.57 23.74
C LYS A 162 6.85 -14.37 24.58
N ASP A 163 6.95 -13.19 23.97
CA ASP A 163 7.46 -11.98 24.63
C ASP A 163 6.37 -11.29 25.49
N VAL A 164 5.10 -11.62 25.22
CA VAL A 164 3.91 -11.02 25.86
C VAL A 164 2.99 -12.05 26.49
N ILE A 165 3.41 -13.31 26.58
CA ILE A 165 2.56 -14.41 27.04
C ILE A 165 2.04 -14.20 28.47
N HIS A 166 2.81 -13.49 29.30
CA HIS A 166 2.41 -13.13 30.66
C HIS A 166 1.36 -12.00 30.72
N GLN A 167 1.17 -11.27 29.62
CA GLN A 167 0.21 -10.16 29.51
C GLN A 167 -1.11 -10.61 28.90
N ILE A 168 -1.18 -11.82 28.34
CA ILE A 168 -2.31 -12.29 27.55
C ILE A 168 -2.74 -13.66 28.06
N ASP A 169 -3.99 -13.78 28.49
CA ASP A 169 -4.59 -15.04 28.94
C ASP A 169 -4.99 -15.90 27.71
N ILE A 170 -3.99 -16.39 26.97
CA ILE A 170 -4.22 -17.17 25.74
C ILE A 170 -4.41 -18.65 26.13
N PRO A 171 -5.52 -19.29 25.72
CA PRO A 171 -5.72 -20.72 25.97
C PRO A 171 -4.66 -21.55 25.26
N HIS A 172 -4.35 -22.73 25.84
CA HIS A 172 -3.33 -23.62 25.31
C HIS A 172 -3.61 -24.00 23.86
N GLN A 173 -2.67 -23.74 22.96
CA GLN A 173 -2.79 -24.11 21.55
C GLN A 173 -2.85 -25.64 21.43
N ARG A 174 -3.89 -26.15 20.77
CA ARG A 174 -4.00 -27.56 20.37
C ARG A 174 -3.61 -27.63 18.90
N GLU A 175 -2.59 -28.41 18.58
CA GLU A 175 -2.30 -28.80 17.20
C GLU A 175 -3.23 -29.97 16.87
N GLU A 176 -4.13 -29.77 15.90
CA GLU A 176 -4.90 -30.84 15.25
C GLU A 176 -4.18 -31.29 13.98
#